data_AF-A0A0V0QLR9-F1
#
_entry.id   AF-A0A0V0QLR9-F1
#
_cell.length_a   1.000
_cell.length_b   1.000
_cell.length_c   1.000
_cell.angle_alpha   90.00
_cell.angle_beta   90.00
_cell.angle_gamma   90.00
#
_symmetry.space_group_name_H-M   'P 1'
#
loop_
_entity.id
_entity.type
_entity.pdbx_description
1 polymer ?
#
loop_
_entity_poly.entity_id
_entity_poly.type
_entity_poly.pdbx_seq_one_letter_code
_entity_poly.pdbx_strand_id
1 'polypeptide(L)'
;MGFFKSKAEKEKEKKEKQQKEQEIKDKEEEEREQRIEVAAKFLGNTATMKATDASKKRFLRQKGLSEEEIIIAYKRHEELKQIDKEQQQQQAQQPDQQIQQQQQIQQTPIAQSQEFDRKIDIQNEKINNLEKQIEGLDSKITQYTNTIADRLTQISLQISQSQQSNANPISNQENSKNNKNNSQSNNDNNDNNNNNNNNNNNNQ
;
A
#
# COMPACT_ATOMS: atom_id res chain seq x y z
N MET A 1 9.88 11.73 -43.47
CA MET A 1 10.44 10.50 -42.87
C MET A 1 9.33 9.82 -42.07
N GLY A 2 8.86 8.66 -42.53
CA GLY A 2 7.74 7.97 -41.91
C GLY A 2 8.15 7.26 -40.63
N PHE A 3 7.51 7.62 -39.51
CA PHE A 3 7.63 6.96 -38.21
C PHE A 3 6.96 5.58 -38.27
N PHE A 4 7.72 4.55 -38.63
CA PHE A 4 7.27 3.17 -38.48
C PHE A 4 7.49 2.73 -37.02
N LYS A 5 6.40 2.71 -36.24
CA LYS A 5 6.39 2.07 -34.90
C LYS A 5 6.87 0.62 -35.00
N SER A 6 7.77 0.25 -34.09
CA SER A 6 8.36 -1.09 -34.05
C SER A 6 7.29 -2.16 -33.76
N LYS A 7 7.55 -3.41 -34.18
CA LYS A 7 6.64 -4.54 -33.92
C LYS A 7 6.39 -4.73 -32.40
N ALA A 8 7.41 -4.50 -31.58
CA ALA A 8 7.32 -4.57 -30.12
C ALA A 8 6.44 -3.46 -29.51
N GLU A 9 6.51 -2.23 -30.02
CA GLU A 9 5.64 -1.14 -29.57
C GLU A 9 4.18 -1.36 -29.95
N LYS A 10 3.92 -1.91 -31.15
CA LYS A 10 2.55 -2.26 -31.56
C LYS A 10 1.92 -3.35 -30.68
N GLU A 11 2.72 -4.33 -30.24
CA GLU A 11 2.25 -5.38 -29.33
C GLU A 11 2.03 -4.86 -27.90
N LYS A 12 2.89 -3.96 -27.41
CA LYS A 12 2.70 -3.32 -26.10
C LYS A 12 1.44 -2.45 -26.06
N GLU A 13 1.21 -1.64 -27.10
CA GLU A 13 0.01 -0.80 -27.22
C GLU A 13 -1.29 -1.65 -27.29
N LYS A 14 -1.23 -2.83 -27.94
CA LYS A 14 -2.37 -3.76 -28.00
C LYS A 14 -2.68 -4.39 -26.64
N LYS A 15 -1.66 -4.81 -25.88
CA LYS A 15 -1.85 -5.37 -24.54
C LYS A 15 -2.38 -4.34 -23.55
N GLU A 16 -1.88 -3.10 -23.61
CA GLU A 16 -2.35 -2.02 -22.73
C GLU A 16 -3.82 -1.64 -23.01
N LYS A 17 -4.24 -1.61 -24.29
CA LYS A 17 -5.66 -1.39 -24.64
C LYS A 17 -6.56 -2.51 -24.13
N GLN A 18 -6.12 -3.77 -24.24
CA GLN A 18 -6.89 -4.91 -23.73
C GLN A 18 -7.02 -4.90 -22.20
N GLN A 19 -5.97 -4.52 -21.48
CA GLN A 19 -6.02 -4.42 -20.01
C GLN A 19 -6.96 -3.29 -19.56
N LYS A 20 -6.91 -2.12 -20.21
CA LYS A 20 -7.82 -1.01 -19.90
C LYS A 20 -9.28 -1.35 -20.21
N GLU A 21 -9.55 -2.07 -21.29
CA GLU A 21 -10.91 -2.50 -21.63
C GLU A 21 -11.46 -3.52 -20.62
N GLN A 22 -10.61 -4.42 -20.11
CA GLN A 22 -11.02 -5.37 -19.08
C GLN A 22 -11.32 -4.67 -17.75
N GLU A 23 -10.46 -3.73 -17.33
CA GLU A 23 -10.66 -2.99 -16.08
C GLU A 23 -11.96 -2.14 -16.08
N ILE A 24 -12.34 -1.60 -17.25
CA ILE A 24 -13.61 -0.87 -17.40
C ILE A 24 -14.79 -1.83 -17.26
N LYS A 25 -14.73 -3.02 -17.86
CA LYS A 25 -15.81 -4.03 -17.75
C LYS A 25 -16.00 -4.50 -16.31
N ASP A 26 -14.91 -4.77 -15.61
CA ASP A 26 -14.96 -5.24 -14.22
C ASP A 26 -15.59 -4.17 -13.30
N LYS A 27 -15.25 -2.89 -13.51
CA LYS A 27 -15.86 -1.76 -12.79
C LYS A 27 -17.35 -1.58 -13.12
N GLU A 28 -17.73 -1.70 -14.39
CA GLU A 28 -19.14 -1.61 -14.80
C GLU A 28 -19.98 -2.75 -14.21
N GLU A 29 -19.41 -3.95 -14.09
CA GLU A 29 -20.06 -5.11 -13.48
C GLU A 29 -20.25 -4.93 -11.96
N GLU A 30 -19.24 -4.42 -11.25
CA GLU A 30 -19.35 -4.13 -9.82
C GLU A 30 -20.44 -3.07 -9.54
N GLU A 31 -20.45 -1.98 -10.30
CA GLU A 31 -21.49 -0.96 -10.17
C GLU A 31 -22.90 -1.51 -10.47
N ARG A 32 -23.00 -2.42 -11.44
CA ARG A 32 -24.24 -3.13 -11.75
C ARG A 32 -24.71 -3.99 -10.59
N GLU A 33 -23.83 -4.75 -9.97
CA GLU A 33 -24.17 -5.55 -8.79
C GLU A 33 -24.66 -4.69 -7.63
N GLN A 34 -24.00 -3.56 -7.37
CA GLN A 34 -24.40 -2.63 -6.32
C GLN A 34 -25.81 -2.06 -6.57
N ARG A 35 -26.14 -1.71 -7.82
CA ARG A 35 -27.49 -1.25 -8.18
C ARG A 35 -28.55 -2.33 -7.94
N ILE A 36 -28.25 -3.58 -8.30
CA ILE A 36 -29.14 -4.73 -8.07
C ILE A 36 -29.36 -4.94 -6.57
N GLU A 37 -28.31 -4.87 -5.75
CA GLU A 37 -28.42 -5.06 -4.31
C GLU A 37 -29.27 -3.98 -3.64
N VAL A 38 -29.05 -2.71 -4.00
CA VAL A 38 -29.87 -1.58 -3.51
C VAL A 38 -31.33 -1.76 -3.91
N ALA A 39 -31.60 -2.23 -5.13
CA ALA A 39 -32.96 -2.53 -5.59
C ALA A 39 -33.60 -3.68 -4.81
N ALA A 40 -32.85 -4.76 -4.51
CA ALA A 40 -33.35 -5.87 -3.70
C ALA A 40 -33.72 -5.42 -2.28
N LYS A 41 -32.90 -4.57 -1.66
CA LYS A 41 -33.20 -3.94 -0.35
C LYS A 41 -34.44 -3.05 -0.42
N PHE A 42 -34.57 -2.25 -1.49
CA PHE A 42 -35.74 -1.40 -1.72
C PHE A 42 -37.04 -2.24 -1.79
N LEU A 43 -37.01 -3.40 -2.44
CA LEU A 43 -38.17 -4.31 -2.54
C LEU A 43 -38.60 -4.88 -1.18
N GLY A 44 -37.67 -5.03 -0.23
CA GLY A 44 -37.96 -5.50 1.13
C GLY A 44 -38.44 -4.43 2.11
N ASN A 45 -38.44 -3.15 1.73
CA ASN A 45 -38.94 -2.09 2.59
C ASN A 45 -40.47 -2.20 2.76
N THR A 46 -40.96 -2.10 4.00
CA THR A 46 -42.39 -2.23 4.34
C THR A 46 -43.30 -1.26 3.60
N ALA A 47 -42.83 -0.05 3.31
CA ALA A 47 -43.57 0.92 2.50
C ALA A 47 -43.67 0.49 1.03
N THR A 48 -42.57 -0.03 0.48
CA THR A 48 -42.49 -0.51 -0.90
C THR A 48 -43.30 -1.77 -1.09
N MET A 49 -43.31 -2.70 -0.13
CA MET A 49 -44.02 -3.97 -0.23
C MET A 49 -45.52 -3.81 -0.49
N LYS A 50 -46.12 -2.72 0.01
CA LYS A 50 -47.54 -2.39 -0.20
C LYS A 50 -47.85 -1.87 -1.61
N ALA A 51 -46.85 -1.39 -2.34
CA ALA A 51 -47.03 -0.88 -3.70
C ALA A 51 -47.25 -2.04 -4.69
N THR A 52 -47.91 -1.75 -5.82
CA THR A 52 -48.07 -2.73 -6.90
C THR A 52 -46.74 -3.01 -7.59
N ASP A 53 -46.56 -4.22 -8.11
CA ASP A 53 -45.32 -4.60 -8.78
C ASP A 53 -45.05 -3.77 -10.04
N ALA A 54 -46.10 -3.35 -10.75
CA ALA A 54 -45.98 -2.41 -11.86
C ALA A 54 -45.34 -1.08 -11.43
N SER A 55 -45.72 -0.55 -10.26
CA SER A 55 -45.17 0.70 -9.71
C SER A 55 -43.71 0.53 -9.29
N LYS A 56 -43.37 -0.59 -8.64
CA LYS A 56 -42.00 -0.93 -8.24
C LYS A 56 -41.09 -1.05 -9.47
N LYS A 57 -41.49 -1.83 -10.48
CA LYS A 57 -40.73 -1.98 -11.73
C LYS A 57 -40.55 -0.66 -12.47
N ARG A 58 -41.59 0.18 -12.53
CA ARG A 58 -41.50 1.51 -13.13
C ARG A 58 -40.49 2.39 -12.41
N PHE A 59 -40.51 2.39 -11.07
CA PHE A 59 -39.55 3.13 -10.26
C PHE A 59 -38.12 2.64 -10.49
N LEU A 60 -37.89 1.33 -10.52
CA LEU A 60 -36.56 0.75 -10.76
C LEU A 60 -36.03 1.11 -12.16
N ARG A 61 -36.89 1.08 -13.20
CA ARG A 61 -36.51 1.57 -14.53
C ARG A 61 -36.18 3.06 -14.53
N GLN A 62 -36.94 3.88 -13.80
CA GLN A 62 -36.65 5.31 -13.64
C GLN A 62 -35.31 5.55 -12.92
N LYS A 63 -34.86 4.60 -12.10
CA LYS A 63 -33.54 4.60 -11.45
C LYS A 63 -32.41 4.03 -12.32
N GLY A 64 -32.70 3.72 -13.58
CA GLY A 64 -31.70 3.28 -14.56
C GLY A 64 -31.44 1.79 -14.56
N LEU A 65 -32.26 0.97 -13.89
CA LEU A 65 -32.14 -0.49 -13.97
C LEU A 65 -32.82 -1.01 -15.23
N SER A 66 -32.11 -1.87 -15.95
CA SER A 66 -32.63 -2.72 -17.02
C SER A 66 -33.61 -3.77 -16.49
N GLU A 67 -34.44 -4.32 -17.38
CA GLU A 67 -35.43 -5.34 -16.99
C GLU A 67 -34.75 -6.61 -16.45
N GLU A 68 -33.56 -6.96 -16.95
CA GLU A 68 -32.75 -8.08 -16.45
C GLU A 68 -32.27 -7.85 -15.02
N GLU A 69 -31.70 -6.69 -14.72
CA GLU A 69 -31.26 -6.31 -13.37
C GLU A 69 -32.45 -6.29 -12.39
N ILE A 70 -33.62 -5.84 -12.85
CA ILE A 70 -34.86 -5.86 -12.07
C ILE A 70 -35.23 -7.31 -11.74
N ILE A 71 -35.24 -8.22 -12.72
CA ILE A 71 -35.55 -9.65 -12.48
C ILE A 71 -34.59 -10.25 -11.44
N ILE A 72 -33.29 -9.95 -11.55
CA ILE A 72 -32.28 -10.44 -10.61
C ILE A 72 -32.56 -9.87 -9.20
N ALA A 73 -32.88 -8.58 -9.08
CA ALA A 73 -33.20 -7.95 -7.80
C ALA A 73 -34.43 -8.59 -7.12
N TYR A 74 -35.47 -8.92 -7.89
CA TYR A 74 -36.64 -9.63 -7.37
C TYR A 74 -36.30 -11.05 -6.89
N LYS A 75 -35.50 -11.79 -7.65
CA LYS A 75 -35.05 -13.13 -7.27
C LYS A 75 -34.27 -13.08 -5.94
N ARG A 76 -33.31 -12.17 -5.84
CA ARG A 76 -32.47 -12.00 -4.64
C ARG A 76 -33.29 -11.57 -3.42
N HIS A 77 -34.31 -10.74 -3.61
CA HIS A 77 -35.23 -10.37 -2.54
C HIS A 77 -36.05 -11.58 -2.02
N GLU A 78 -36.53 -12.44 -2.91
CA GLU A 78 -37.28 -13.64 -2.51
C GLU A 78 -36.39 -14.68 -1.80
N GLU A 79 -35.11 -14.78 -2.17
CA GLU A 79 -34.12 -15.60 -1.45
C GLU A 79 -33.93 -15.09 -0.01
N LEU A 80 -33.79 -13.77 0.19
CA LEU A 80 -33.66 -13.18 1.53
C LEU A 80 -34.89 -13.44 2.42
N LYS A 81 -36.09 -13.38 1.86
CA LYS A 81 -37.34 -13.69 2.60
C LYS A 81 -37.43 -15.14 3.08
N GLN A 82 -36.84 -16.09 2.36
CA GLN A 82 -36.87 -17.50 2.73
C GLN A 82 -35.98 -17.76 3.94
N ILE A 83 -34.80 -17.13 3.96
CA ILE A 83 -33.84 -17.20 5.09
C ILE A 83 -34.49 -16.68 6.38
N ASP A 84 -35.19 -15.54 6.32
CA ASP A 84 -35.84 -14.96 7.51
C ASP A 84 -36.99 -15.83 8.04
N LYS A 85 -37.73 -16.51 7.16
CA LYS A 85 -38.83 -17.41 7.56
C LYS A 85 -38.33 -18.71 8.19
N GLU A 86 -37.23 -19.27 7.70
CA GLU A 86 -36.62 -20.47 8.25
C GLU A 86 -36.03 -20.24 9.64
N GLN A 87 -35.48 -19.05 9.89
CA GLN A 87 -34.99 -18.66 11.22
C GLN A 87 -36.14 -18.46 12.23
N GLN A 88 -37.30 -17.99 11.79
CA GLN A 88 -38.46 -17.78 12.66
C GLN A 88 -39.23 -19.08 12.99
N GLN A 89 -39.29 -20.04 12.07
CA GLN A 89 -39.98 -21.32 12.31
C GLN A 89 -39.24 -22.24 13.31
N GLN A 90 -37.93 -22.09 13.45
CA GLN A 90 -37.13 -22.85 14.41
C GLN A 90 -37.32 -22.39 15.88
N GLN A 91 -38.00 -21.26 16.13
CA GLN A 91 -38.24 -20.76 17.49
C GLN A 91 -39.61 -21.18 18.08
N ALA A 92 -40.50 -21.82 17.31
CA ALA A 92 -41.89 -22.04 17.72
C ALA A 92 -42.29 -23.50 18.06
N GLN A 93 -41.36 -24.47 18.02
CA GLN A 93 -41.70 -25.89 18.30
C GLN A 93 -40.87 -26.50 19.45
N GLN A 94 -41.57 -26.68 20.58
CA GLN A 94 -41.35 -27.60 21.72
C GLN A 94 -40.27 -27.28 22.79
N PRO A 95 -40.66 -26.97 24.06
CA PRO A 95 -39.71 -26.69 25.15
C PRO A 95 -39.03 -27.94 25.76
N ASP A 96 -39.57 -29.15 25.61
CA ASP A 96 -39.09 -30.31 26.40
C ASP A 96 -37.99 -31.17 25.75
N GLN A 97 -37.65 -30.97 24.47
CA GLN A 97 -36.50 -31.65 23.83
C GLN A 97 -35.21 -30.81 23.83
N GLN A 98 -35.25 -29.57 24.33
CA GLN A 98 -34.10 -28.67 24.30
C GLN A 98 -32.98 -29.07 25.29
N ILE A 99 -33.29 -29.81 26.36
CA ILE A 99 -32.26 -30.20 27.36
C ILE A 99 -31.34 -31.31 26.83
N GLN A 100 -31.81 -32.20 25.94
CA GLN A 100 -30.94 -33.23 25.35
C GLN A 100 -30.22 -32.76 24.09
N GLN A 101 -30.82 -31.88 23.28
CA GLN A 101 -30.11 -31.33 22.12
C GLN A 101 -29.10 -30.24 22.49
N GLN A 102 -29.25 -29.50 23.60
CA GLN A 102 -28.20 -28.60 24.10
C GLN A 102 -26.89 -29.31 24.49
N GLN A 103 -26.90 -30.64 24.67
CA GLN A 103 -25.66 -31.41 24.83
C GLN A 103 -24.99 -31.79 23.50
N GLN A 104 -25.67 -31.67 22.35
CA GLN A 104 -25.12 -32.03 21.04
C GLN A 104 -24.79 -30.84 20.13
N ILE A 105 -25.34 -29.63 20.33
CA ILE A 105 -24.99 -28.46 19.49
C ILE A 105 -23.67 -27.78 19.89
N GLN A 106 -22.98 -28.26 20.94
CA GLN A 106 -21.66 -27.77 21.30
C GLN A 106 -20.52 -28.33 20.43
N GLN A 107 -20.75 -29.14 19.38
CA GLN A 107 -19.63 -29.77 18.65
C GLN A 107 -19.46 -29.40 17.17
N THR A 108 -20.26 -28.49 16.60
CA THR A 108 -20.20 -28.21 15.14
C THR A 108 -20.24 -26.72 14.76
N PRO A 109 -19.55 -25.86 15.53
CA PRO A 109 -18.67 -24.84 14.94
C PRO A 109 -17.18 -25.04 15.31
N ILE A 110 -16.88 -26.05 16.14
CA ILE A 110 -15.55 -26.23 16.74
C ILE A 110 -14.49 -26.59 15.69
N ALA A 111 -14.80 -27.42 14.69
CA ALA A 111 -13.80 -27.87 13.72
C ALA A 111 -13.25 -26.73 12.83
N GLN A 112 -14.12 -25.79 12.41
CA GLN A 112 -13.70 -24.62 11.65
C GLN A 112 -12.95 -23.63 12.55
N SER A 113 -13.43 -23.38 13.78
CA SER A 113 -12.70 -22.57 14.77
C SER A 113 -11.30 -23.13 15.02
N GLN A 114 -11.17 -24.44 15.25
CA GLN A 114 -9.88 -25.10 15.46
C GLN A 114 -8.98 -25.08 14.22
N GLU A 115 -9.54 -25.04 13.02
CA GLU A 115 -8.74 -24.87 11.79
C GLU A 115 -8.26 -23.43 11.63
N PHE A 116 -9.08 -22.45 12.00
CA PHE A 116 -8.67 -21.04 12.07
C PHE A 116 -7.60 -20.81 13.15
N ASP A 117 -7.78 -21.37 14.34
CA ASP A 117 -6.82 -21.28 15.45
C ASP A 117 -5.46 -21.88 15.03
N ARG A 118 -5.47 -23.06 14.39
CA ARG A 118 -4.24 -23.67 13.84
C ARG A 118 -3.60 -22.81 12.75
N LYS A 119 -4.38 -22.17 11.88
CA LYS A 119 -3.85 -21.25 10.87
C LYS A 119 -3.24 -20.01 11.50
N ILE A 120 -3.84 -19.49 12.57
CA ILE A 120 -3.31 -18.37 13.36
C ILE A 120 -1.97 -18.76 13.99
N ASP A 121 -1.88 -19.93 14.61
CA ASP A 121 -0.63 -20.41 15.22
C ASP A 121 0.49 -20.56 14.19
N ILE A 122 0.21 -21.17 13.03
CA ILE A 122 1.18 -21.30 11.94
C ILE A 122 1.62 -19.93 11.41
N GLN A 123 0.70 -18.96 11.32
CA GLN A 123 1.04 -17.61 10.90
C GLN A 123 1.91 -16.89 11.94
N ASN A 124 1.61 -17.05 13.23
CA ASN A 124 2.40 -16.49 14.31
C ASN A 124 3.81 -17.08 14.34
N GLU A 125 3.98 -18.38 14.12
CA GLU A 125 5.31 -18.99 13.97
C GLU A 125 6.09 -18.41 12.77
N LYS A 126 5.41 -18.18 11.65
CA LYS A 126 6.04 -17.52 10.49
C LYS A 126 6.45 -16.09 10.79
N ILE A 127 5.61 -15.33 11.48
CA ILE A 127 5.92 -13.96 11.92
C ILE A 127 7.15 -13.96 12.82
N ASN A 128 7.17 -14.79 13.87
CA ASN A 128 8.30 -14.91 14.80
C ASN A 128 9.61 -15.29 14.09
N ASN A 129 9.54 -16.15 13.06
CA ASN A 129 10.71 -16.51 12.27
C ASN A 129 11.20 -15.37 11.37
N LEU A 130 10.28 -14.62 10.75
CA LEU A 130 10.61 -13.46 9.94
C LEU A 130 11.22 -12.33 10.80
N GLU A 131 10.70 -12.10 12.00
CA GLU A 131 11.26 -11.14 12.96
C GLU A 131 12.70 -11.47 13.31
N LYS A 132 13.00 -12.74 13.64
CA LYS A 132 14.38 -13.21 13.88
C LYS A 132 15.30 -13.02 12.68
N GLN A 133 14.79 -13.21 11.46
CA GLN A 133 15.57 -12.97 10.24
C GLN A 133 15.86 -11.48 10.05
N ILE A 134 14.88 -10.61 10.32
CA ILE A 134 15.05 -9.15 10.27
C ILE A 134 16.09 -8.70 11.29
N GLU A 135 16.00 -9.14 12.55
CA GLU A 135 17.00 -8.84 13.59
C GLU A 135 18.42 -9.29 13.17
N GLY A 136 18.53 -10.48 12.55
CA GLY A 136 19.80 -10.98 12.03
C GLY A 136 20.35 -10.16 10.87
N LEU A 137 19.49 -9.63 10.01
CA LEU A 137 19.89 -8.74 8.91
C LEU A 137 20.30 -7.35 9.44
N ASP A 138 19.58 -6.80 10.41
CA ASP A 138 19.91 -5.51 11.04
C ASP A 138 21.27 -5.55 11.74
N SER A 139 21.59 -6.67 12.40
CA SER A 139 22.92 -6.89 12.98
C SER A 139 24.03 -6.89 11.90
N LYS A 140 23.80 -7.55 10.75
CA LYS A 140 24.75 -7.56 9.64
C LYS A 140 24.91 -6.17 9.01
N ILE A 141 23.82 -5.44 8.84
CA ILE A 141 23.84 -4.06 8.33
C ILE A 141 24.65 -3.16 9.28
N THR A 142 24.46 -3.29 10.59
CA THR A 142 25.23 -2.57 11.60
C THR A 142 26.73 -2.88 11.49
N GLN A 143 27.09 -4.16 11.37
CA GLN A 143 28.49 -4.57 11.22
C GLN A 143 29.14 -4.03 9.93
N TYR A 144 28.42 -4.09 8.81
CA TYR A 144 28.93 -3.54 7.55
C TYR A 144 29.06 -2.02 7.59
N THR A 145 28.09 -1.33 8.19
CA THR A 145 28.15 0.13 8.41
C THR A 145 29.39 0.52 9.21
N ASN A 146 29.67 -0.17 10.32
CA ASN A 146 30.85 0.08 11.13
C ASN A 146 32.15 -0.20 10.37
N THR A 147 32.21 -1.31 9.64
CA THR A 147 33.39 -1.67 8.82
C THR A 147 33.68 -0.63 7.74
N ILE A 148 32.64 -0.09 7.10
CA ILE A 148 32.76 0.98 6.11
C ILE A 148 33.28 2.26 6.78
N ALA A 149 32.72 2.65 7.92
CA ALA A 149 33.15 3.84 8.66
C ALA A 149 34.63 3.75 9.08
N ASP A 150 35.07 2.59 9.58
CA ASP A 150 36.46 2.34 9.94
C ASP A 150 37.40 2.46 8.73
N ARG A 151 37.01 1.86 7.59
CA ARG A 151 37.80 1.96 6.36
C ARG A 151 37.89 3.39 5.84
N LEU A 152 36.79 4.15 5.86
CA LEU A 152 36.78 5.56 5.46
C LEU A 152 37.72 6.39 6.35
N THR A 153 37.74 6.11 7.64
CA THR A 153 38.66 6.76 8.60
C THR A 153 40.11 6.43 8.28
N GLN A 154 40.43 5.16 8.01
CA GLN A 154 41.79 4.74 7.63
C GLN A 154 42.27 5.37 6.32
N ILE A 155 41.40 5.41 5.30
CA ILE A 155 41.71 6.05 4.02
C ILE A 155 41.99 7.55 4.22
N SER A 156 41.15 8.23 5.02
CA SER A 156 41.34 9.66 5.33
C SER A 156 42.68 9.94 6.02
N LEU A 157 43.10 9.04 6.93
CA LEU A 157 44.40 9.13 7.59
C LEU A 157 45.56 8.92 6.61
N GLN A 158 45.49 7.92 5.74
CA GLN A 158 46.51 7.64 4.72
C GLN A 158 46.67 8.81 3.74
N ILE A 159 45.55 9.41 3.29
CA ILE A 159 45.56 10.59 2.44
C ILE A 159 46.30 11.74 3.14
N SER A 160 45.97 12.02 4.41
CA SER A 160 46.61 13.07 5.19
C SER A 160 48.13 12.87 5.34
N GLN A 161 48.57 11.64 5.59
CA GLN A 161 49.99 11.29 5.69
C GLN A 161 50.72 11.49 4.36
N SER A 162 50.11 11.07 3.24
CA SER A 162 50.71 11.21 1.91
C SER A 162 50.87 12.67 1.47
N GLN A 163 49.97 13.56 1.89
CA GLN A 163 50.04 14.99 1.60
C GLN A 163 51.18 15.69 2.38
N GLN A 164 51.49 15.23 3.59
CA GLN A 164 52.60 15.77 4.38
C GLN A 164 53.97 15.39 3.80
N SER A 165 54.12 14.19 3.23
CA SER A 165 55.38 13.75 2.61
C SER A 165 55.75 14.47 1.30
N ASN A 166 54.80 15.13 0.64
CA ASN A 166 55.04 15.92 -0.58
C ASN A 166 55.27 17.42 -0.31
N ALA A 167 55.10 17.88 0.92
CA ALA A 167 55.44 19.23 1.33
C ALA A 167 56.92 19.32 1.75
N ASN A 168 57.84 18.85 0.89
CA ASN A 168 59.23 19.22 1.05
C ASN A 168 59.40 20.58 0.35
N PRO A 169 59.77 21.67 1.06
CA PRO A 169 60.03 22.93 0.40
C PRO A 169 61.20 22.70 -0.55
N ILE A 170 60.94 22.82 -1.86
CA ILE A 170 61.98 23.03 -2.85
C ILE A 170 62.67 24.33 -2.41
N SER A 171 63.74 24.19 -1.64
CA SER A 171 64.72 25.22 -1.37
C SER A 171 65.37 25.54 -2.71
N ASN A 172 64.71 26.38 -3.50
CA ASN A 172 65.33 27.05 -4.63
C ASN A 172 66.51 27.87 -4.10
N GLN A 173 67.72 27.32 -4.24
CA GLN A 173 68.92 28.13 -4.43
C GLN A 173 68.78 28.87 -5.76
N GLU A 174 67.99 29.93 -5.79
CA GLU A 174 68.09 30.94 -6.84
C GLU A 174 69.01 32.06 -6.34
N ASN A 175 70.17 32.14 -6.99
CA ASN A 175 71.05 33.29 -7.03
C ASN A 175 70.24 34.58 -7.18
N SER A 176 70.17 35.39 -6.11
CA SER A 176 69.74 36.78 -6.20
C SER A 176 70.96 37.69 -6.04
N LYS A 177 71.65 37.92 -7.15
CA LYS A 177 72.37 39.18 -7.37
C LYS A 177 71.50 40.03 -8.28
N ASN A 178 71.24 41.25 -7.83
CA ASN A 178 70.58 42.36 -8.51
C ASN A 178 69.05 42.24 -8.70
N ASN A 179 68.29 42.92 -7.84
CA ASN A 179 67.66 44.17 -8.27
C ASN A 179 67.18 44.98 -7.05
N LYS A 180 67.78 46.16 -6.84
CA LYS A 180 67.17 47.23 -6.05
C LYS A 180 66.04 47.79 -6.89
N ASN A 181 64.80 47.77 -6.39
CA ASN A 181 63.83 48.85 -6.57
C ASN A 181 62.57 48.61 -5.72
N ASN A 182 62.55 49.29 -4.57
CA ASN A 182 61.51 50.24 -4.15
C ASN A 182 60.05 49.95 -4.59
N SER A 183 59.15 49.62 -3.64
CA SER A 183 57.98 50.46 -3.29
C SER A 183 57.00 49.75 -2.34
N GLN A 184 56.61 50.50 -1.29
CA GLN A 184 55.30 50.58 -0.60
C GLN A 184 54.61 49.29 -0.11
N SER A 185 54.50 49.07 1.21
CA SER A 185 53.63 49.76 2.20
C SER A 185 52.26 49.10 2.32
N ASN A 186 52.10 48.37 3.43
CA ASN A 186 50.93 48.24 4.33
C ASN A 186 49.53 48.62 3.80
N ASN A 187 48.59 47.68 3.85
CA ASN A 187 47.46 47.75 4.79
C ASN A 187 46.55 46.50 4.75
N ASP A 188 46.53 45.84 5.91
CA ASP A 188 45.45 45.20 6.67
C ASP A 188 43.99 45.18 6.18
N ASN A 189 43.29 44.15 6.71
CA ASN A 189 41.84 43.86 6.81
C ASN A 189 41.30 42.93 5.71
N ASN A 190 41.11 41.62 5.91
CA ASN A 190 40.33 40.90 6.95
C ASN A 190 38.93 41.49 7.16
N ASP A 191 37.90 40.82 6.62
CA ASP A 191 36.83 40.26 7.45
C ASP A 191 35.84 39.39 6.65
N ASN A 192 35.65 38.19 7.19
CA ASN A 192 34.49 37.33 7.01
C ASN A 192 33.18 38.12 7.10
N ASN A 193 32.15 37.74 6.33
CA ASN A 193 30.94 37.31 7.05
C ASN A 193 30.04 36.35 6.28
N ASN A 194 29.63 35.36 7.06
CA ASN A 194 28.75 34.24 6.81
C ASN A 194 27.39 34.61 7.42
N ASN A 195 26.28 34.45 6.68
CA ASN A 195 24.94 34.36 7.26
C ASN A 195 24.03 33.73 6.19
N ASN A 196 23.81 32.42 6.20
CA ASN A 196 22.94 31.67 7.11
C ASN A 196 21.51 32.22 7.08
N ASN A 197 20.68 31.73 6.13
CA ASN A 197 19.25 31.93 6.17
C ASN A 197 18.56 30.59 6.44
N ASN A 198 18.20 30.44 7.70
CA ASN A 198 17.43 29.38 8.30
C ASN A 198 15.95 29.65 7.99
N ASN A 199 15.21 28.70 7.42
CA ASN A 199 13.76 28.67 7.66
C ASN A 199 13.23 27.24 7.55
N ASN A 200 13.15 26.65 8.74
CA ASN A 200 12.47 25.41 9.05
C ASN A 200 11.07 25.75 9.61
N ASN A 201 10.17 24.78 9.53
CA ASN A 201 8.93 24.62 10.31
C ASN A 201 7.59 25.28 9.85
N ASN A 202 6.74 24.36 9.38
CA ASN A 202 5.53 23.86 10.06
C ASN A 202 4.14 24.46 9.79
N ASN A 203 3.22 23.48 9.71
CA ASN A 203 1.80 23.46 10.07
C ASN A 203 0.82 24.16 9.12
N GLN A 204 0.03 23.35 8.41
CA GLN A 204 -1.28 22.88 8.88
C GLN A 204 -1.70 21.59 8.18
#